data_AF-A0A8J6DK11-F1
#
_entry.id   AF-A0A8J6DK11-F1
#
_cell.length_a   1.000
_cell.length_b   1.000
_cell.length_c   1.000
_cell.angle_alpha   90.00
_cell.angle_beta   90.00
_cell.angle_gamma   90.00
#
_symmetry.space_group_name_H-M   'P 1'
#
loop_
_entity.id
_entity.type
_entity.pdbx_description
1 polymer ?
#
loop_
_entity_poly.entity_id
_entity_poly.type
_entity_poly.pdbx_seq_one_letter_code
_entity_poly.pdbx_strand_id
1 'polypeptide(L)'
;MESIRQCGVALCIVLGFSILSASIGSSVFFYLVSVSLCVAIIVAFQLTAFTFRENLAATALLLALFGYATLPWMYLMSRIFSSSDVAFISYISVNFIFGLCTMLMTIMPRLLAIISKAQNLQNIYDVLKWVFTIFPQFCLGQGLIELCYNQIKYDLTHNFGIDSYVSPFEMNFLGWIFVQLASQGTILLLLRVLLHWDLLQWK
;
A
#
# COMPACT_ATOMS: atom_id res chain seq x y z
N MET A 1 -8.63 9.68 20.02
CA MET A 1 -7.20 9.26 20.11
C MET A 1 -6.91 8.01 19.29
N GLU A 2 -7.87 7.08 19.14
CA GLU A 2 -7.78 5.87 18.27
C GLU A 2 -7.28 6.15 16.83
N SER A 3 -7.89 7.11 16.12
CA SER A 3 -7.54 7.37 14.71
C SER A 3 -6.13 7.97 14.50
N ILE A 4 -5.61 8.72 15.47
CA ILE A 4 -4.24 9.26 15.41
C ILE A 4 -3.22 8.13 15.65
N ARG A 5 -3.54 7.21 16.57
CA ARG A 5 -2.73 6.00 16.81
C ARG A 5 -2.73 5.08 15.59
N GLN A 6 -3.87 4.95 14.91
CA GLN A 6 -4.00 4.14 13.67
C GLN A 6 -3.20 4.71 12.49
N CYS A 7 -3.28 6.03 12.25
CA CYS A 7 -2.45 6.69 11.24
C CYS A 7 -0.95 6.61 11.57
N GLY A 8 -0.57 6.76 12.85
CA GLY A 8 0.82 6.64 13.29
C GLY A 8 1.39 5.23 13.08
N VAL A 9 0.63 4.19 13.41
CA VAL A 9 1.04 2.79 13.21
C VAL A 9 1.11 2.44 11.72
N ALA A 10 0.18 2.90 10.89
CA ALA A 10 0.25 2.72 9.43
C ALA A 10 1.51 3.39 8.85
N LEU A 11 1.85 4.61 9.30
CA LEU A 11 3.07 5.30 8.88
C LEU A 11 4.34 4.54 9.33
N CYS A 12 4.35 4.02 10.55
CA CYS A 12 5.46 3.22 11.09
C CYS A 12 5.61 1.87 10.38
N ILE A 13 4.51 1.23 9.95
CA ILE A 13 4.54 0.00 9.15
C ILE A 13 5.09 0.30 7.75
N VAL A 14 4.64 1.39 7.12
CA VAL A 14 5.12 1.81 5.80
C VAL A 14 6.62 2.15 5.82
N LEU A 15 7.06 2.88 6.86
CA LEU A 15 8.47 3.21 7.06
C LEU A 15 9.30 1.97 7.41
N GLY A 16 8.84 1.15 8.36
CA GLY A 16 9.54 -0.05 8.82
C GLY A 16 9.69 -1.10 7.72
N PHE A 17 8.63 -1.35 6.94
CA PHE A 17 8.66 -2.30 5.84
C PHE A 17 9.57 -1.85 4.69
N SER A 18 9.56 -0.55 4.38
CA SER A 18 10.44 0.02 3.35
C SER A 18 11.91 -0.01 3.77
N ILE A 19 12.22 0.02 5.07
CA ILE A 19 13.60 -0.11 5.59
C ILE A 19 14.02 -1.58 5.68
N LEU A 20 13.11 -2.48 6.10
CA LEU A 20 13.42 -3.90 6.34
C LEU A 20 13.49 -4.74 5.05
N SER A 21 12.60 -4.50 4.09
CA SER A 21 12.64 -5.15 2.75
C SER A 21 13.89 -4.81 1.96
N ALA A 22 14.58 -3.76 2.40
CA ALA A 22 15.56 -3.04 1.65
C ALA A 22 16.96 -3.29 2.28
N SER A 23 17.04 -3.46 3.60
CA SER A 23 18.26 -3.89 4.31
C SER A 23 18.59 -5.39 4.14
N ILE A 24 17.59 -6.23 3.83
CA ILE A 24 17.77 -7.68 3.84
C ILE A 24 17.72 -8.26 2.43
N GLY A 25 18.90 -8.54 1.87
CA GLY A 25 19.13 -8.80 0.46
C GLY A 25 18.25 -9.86 -0.19
N SER A 26 17.77 -9.54 -1.40
CA SER A 26 17.32 -10.33 -2.57
C SER A 26 16.53 -11.64 -2.40
N SER A 27 16.30 -12.14 -1.19
CA SER A 27 15.75 -13.48 -0.95
C SER A 27 14.31 -13.32 -0.48
N VAL A 28 13.38 -13.93 -1.22
CA VAL A 28 11.94 -13.99 -0.89
C VAL A 28 11.69 -14.42 0.57
N PHE A 29 12.61 -15.20 1.14
CA PHE A 29 12.62 -15.58 2.55
C PHE A 29 12.63 -14.38 3.52
N PHE A 30 13.54 -13.43 3.35
CA PHE A 30 13.65 -12.28 4.24
C PHE A 30 12.51 -11.29 4.08
N TYR A 31 12.00 -11.20 2.85
CA TYR A 31 10.78 -10.49 2.57
C TYR A 31 9.58 -11.06 3.34
N LEU A 32 9.40 -12.39 3.31
CA LEU A 32 8.35 -13.07 4.09
C LEU A 32 8.53 -12.83 5.59
N VAL A 33 9.76 -12.89 6.11
CA VAL A 33 10.05 -12.58 7.52
C VAL A 33 9.63 -11.15 7.87
N SER A 34 9.93 -10.17 6.99
CA SER A 34 9.50 -8.78 7.18
C SER A 34 7.98 -8.64 7.20
N VAL A 35 7.28 -9.25 6.26
CA VAL A 35 5.81 -9.24 6.20
C VAL A 35 5.23 -9.86 7.48
N SER A 36 5.74 -11.03 7.89
CA SER A 36 5.30 -11.71 9.11
C SER A 36 5.51 -10.86 10.35
N LEU A 37 6.63 -10.14 10.45
CA LEU A 37 6.92 -9.25 11.58
C LEU A 37 5.97 -8.05 11.61
N CYS A 38 5.67 -7.44 10.46
CA CYS A 38 4.67 -6.38 10.36
C CYS A 38 3.27 -6.88 10.78
N VAL A 39 2.86 -8.06 10.33
CA VAL A 39 1.57 -8.67 10.72
C VAL A 39 1.55 -8.98 12.22
N ALA A 40 2.64 -9.52 12.78
CA ALA A 40 2.75 -9.79 14.21
C ALA A 40 2.61 -8.51 15.05
N ILE A 41 3.20 -7.40 14.61
CA ILE A 41 3.01 -6.09 15.24
C ILE A 41 1.54 -5.68 15.17
N ILE A 42 0.89 -5.74 14.00
CA ILE A 42 -0.53 -5.39 13.86
C ILE A 42 -1.41 -6.20 14.83
N VAL A 43 -1.15 -7.50 14.94
CA VAL A 43 -1.86 -8.39 15.87
C VAL A 43 -1.56 -8.02 17.33
N ALA A 44 -0.32 -7.73 17.67
CA ALA A 44 0.07 -7.36 19.03
C ALA A 44 -0.58 -6.04 19.49
N PHE A 45 -0.74 -5.08 18.57
CA PHE A 45 -1.43 -3.82 18.85
C PHE A 45 -2.96 -3.94 18.85
N GLN A 46 -3.53 -5.10 18.47
CA GLN A 46 -4.97 -5.40 18.48
C GLN A 46 -5.83 -4.30 17.85
N LEU A 47 -5.36 -3.71 16.75
CA LEU A 47 -6.09 -2.68 16.05
C LEU A 47 -7.28 -3.31 15.32
N THR A 48 -8.49 -3.20 15.88
CA THR A 48 -9.72 -3.81 15.34
C THR A 48 -9.93 -3.51 13.85
N ALA A 49 -9.55 -2.32 13.37
CA ALA A 49 -9.57 -1.99 11.94
C ALA A 49 -8.81 -2.97 11.04
N PHE A 50 -7.75 -3.60 11.55
CA PHE A 50 -6.86 -4.49 10.81
C PHE A 50 -6.90 -5.94 11.30
N THR A 51 -7.38 -6.23 12.52
CA THR A 51 -7.50 -7.61 13.03
C THR A 51 -8.92 -8.17 13.00
N PHE A 52 -9.95 -7.34 12.80
CA PHE A 52 -11.33 -7.82 12.81
C PHE A 52 -11.66 -8.64 11.57
N ARG A 53 -12.24 -9.84 11.77
CA ARG A 53 -12.75 -10.73 10.70
C ARG A 53 -11.67 -10.98 9.62
N GLU A 54 -12.01 -10.68 8.37
CA GLU A 54 -11.18 -10.85 7.17
C GLU A 54 -10.14 -9.72 6.99
N ASN A 55 -10.18 -8.66 7.81
CA ASN A 55 -9.31 -7.49 7.64
C ASN A 55 -7.83 -7.85 7.87
N LEU A 56 -7.55 -8.86 8.69
CA LEU A 56 -6.17 -9.31 8.93
C LEU A 56 -5.60 -9.96 7.67
N ALA A 57 -6.36 -10.85 7.06
CA ALA A 57 -5.98 -11.51 5.81
C ALA A 57 -5.79 -10.48 4.69
N ALA A 58 -6.71 -9.51 4.59
CA ALA A 58 -6.61 -8.43 3.61
C ALA A 58 -5.39 -7.53 3.82
N THR A 59 -5.08 -7.18 5.08
CA THR A 59 -3.90 -6.38 5.41
C THR A 59 -2.60 -7.13 5.12
N ALA A 60 -2.55 -8.42 5.47
CA ALA A 60 -1.41 -9.28 5.14
C ALA A 60 -1.21 -9.42 3.62
N LEU A 61 -2.30 -9.62 2.87
CA LEU A 61 -2.25 -9.68 1.41
C LEU A 61 -1.80 -8.34 0.80
N LEU A 62 -2.27 -7.22 1.34
CA LEU A 62 -1.87 -5.88 0.88
C LEU A 62 -0.36 -5.66 1.08
N LEU A 63 0.19 -6.03 2.24
CA LEU A 63 1.62 -5.96 2.53
C LEU A 63 2.43 -6.89 1.61
N ALA A 64 1.93 -8.11 1.37
CA ALA A 64 2.56 -9.10 0.49
C ALA A 64 2.60 -8.64 -0.98
N LEU A 65 1.50 -8.09 -1.49
CA LEU A 65 1.42 -7.59 -2.87
C LEU A 65 2.20 -6.28 -3.04
N PHE A 66 2.19 -5.41 -2.03
CA PHE A 66 2.97 -4.18 -2.03
C PHE A 66 4.46 -4.46 -2.19
N GLY A 67 5.01 -5.39 -1.41
CA GLY A 67 6.43 -5.71 -1.55
C GLY A 67 6.76 -6.49 -2.81
N TYR A 68 5.88 -7.38 -3.27
CA TYR A 68 6.01 -8.00 -4.59
C TYR A 68 6.12 -6.96 -5.71
N ALA A 69 5.30 -5.91 -5.68
CA ALA A 69 5.34 -4.83 -6.68
C ALA A 69 6.57 -3.92 -6.52
N THR A 70 6.98 -3.61 -5.28
CA THR A 70 8.08 -2.69 -4.96
C THR A 70 9.46 -3.24 -5.39
N LEU A 71 9.66 -4.56 -5.35
CA LEU A 71 10.92 -5.20 -5.71
C LEU A 71 11.36 -4.85 -7.16
N PRO A 72 10.57 -5.14 -8.22
CA PRO A 72 10.89 -4.71 -9.59
C PRO A 72 11.12 -3.20 -9.75
N TRP A 73 10.36 -2.37 -9.05
CA TRP A 73 10.51 -0.92 -9.08
C TRP A 73 11.88 -0.45 -8.58
N MET A 74 12.39 -1.05 -7.50
CA MET A 74 13.72 -0.77 -6.97
C MET A 74 14.81 -1.12 -7.98
N TYR A 75 14.70 -2.29 -8.64
CA TYR A 75 15.66 -2.71 -9.68
C TYR A 75 15.66 -1.81 -10.91
N LEU A 76 14.50 -1.27 -11.30
CA LEU A 76 14.41 -0.34 -12.42
C LEU A 76 15.16 0.97 -12.07
N MET A 77 14.97 1.48 -10.86
CA MET A 77 15.66 2.68 -10.38
C MET A 77 17.15 2.45 -10.18
N SER A 78 17.57 1.25 -9.75
CA SER A 78 19.00 0.93 -9.60
C SER A 78 19.78 0.93 -10.91
N ARG A 79 19.12 0.91 -12.08
CA ARG A 79 19.80 1.07 -13.37
C ARG A 79 20.21 2.52 -13.68
N ILE A 80 19.58 3.49 -13.01
CA ILE A 80 19.84 4.92 -13.26
C ILE A 80 21.06 5.41 -12.46
N PHE A 81 21.40 4.72 -11.37
CA PHE A 81 22.46 5.11 -10.45
C PHE A 81 23.67 4.17 -10.54
N SER A 82 24.87 4.75 -10.48
CA SER A 82 26.13 4.01 -10.57
C SER A 82 26.49 3.23 -9.30
N SER A 83 25.91 3.59 -8.16
CA SER A 83 26.15 2.94 -6.86
C SER A 83 24.86 2.43 -6.24
N SER A 84 24.90 1.19 -5.75
CA SER A 84 23.74 0.50 -5.17
C SER A 84 23.19 1.21 -3.93
N ASP A 85 24.06 1.80 -3.10
CA ASP A 85 23.66 2.50 -1.87
C ASP A 85 22.91 3.81 -2.17
N VAL A 86 23.35 4.55 -3.19
CA VAL A 86 22.69 5.80 -3.59
C VAL A 86 21.36 5.50 -4.29
N ALA A 87 21.32 4.47 -5.14
CA ALA A 87 20.08 4.00 -5.76
C ALA A 87 19.01 3.67 -4.72
N PHE A 88 19.44 2.97 -3.68
CA PHE A 88 18.62 2.53 -2.59
C PHE A 88 18.03 3.70 -1.78
N ILE A 89 18.90 4.57 -1.27
CA ILE A 89 18.48 5.72 -0.45
C ILE A 89 17.59 6.65 -1.27
N SER A 90 17.93 6.87 -2.54
CA SER A 90 17.13 7.68 -3.46
C SER A 90 15.75 7.06 -3.69
N TYR A 91 15.67 5.75 -3.94
CA TYR A 91 14.41 5.03 -4.14
C TYR A 91 13.47 5.15 -2.94
N ILE A 92 13.98 4.93 -1.73
CA ILE A 92 13.19 5.06 -0.49
C ILE A 92 12.70 6.49 -0.32
N SER A 93 13.58 7.47 -0.53
CA SER A 93 13.24 8.89 -0.37
C SER A 93 12.18 9.34 -1.36
N VAL A 94 12.32 8.95 -2.64
CA VAL A 94 11.35 9.25 -3.69
C VAL A 94 10.02 8.57 -3.38
N ASN A 95 9.99 7.28 -3.05
CA ASN A 95 8.74 6.60 -2.69
C ASN A 95 8.06 7.21 -1.47
N PHE A 96 8.84 7.61 -0.45
CA PHE A 96 8.27 8.25 0.72
C PHE A 96 7.63 9.60 0.39
N ILE A 97 8.33 10.45 -0.37
CA ILE A 97 7.82 11.76 -0.79
C ILE A 97 6.58 11.59 -1.67
N PHE A 98 6.65 10.76 -2.72
CA PHE A 98 5.51 10.51 -3.60
C PHE A 98 4.35 9.90 -2.83
N GLY A 99 4.59 8.93 -1.94
CA GLY A 99 3.56 8.34 -1.09
C GLY A 99 2.87 9.38 -0.21
N LEU A 100 3.64 10.23 0.46
CA LEU A 100 3.10 11.27 1.34
C LEU A 100 2.35 12.34 0.55
N CYS A 101 2.91 12.83 -0.55
CA CYS A 101 2.26 13.82 -1.41
C CYS A 101 0.96 13.29 -2.03
N THR A 102 0.97 12.07 -2.58
CA THR A 102 -0.22 11.46 -3.20
C THR A 102 -1.31 11.19 -2.17
N MET A 103 -0.95 10.73 -0.96
CA MET A 103 -1.89 10.57 0.15
C MET A 103 -2.53 11.90 0.56
N LEU A 104 -1.75 12.96 0.74
CA LEU A 104 -2.30 14.27 1.09
C LEU A 104 -3.23 14.81 0.00
N MET A 105 -2.83 14.63 -1.26
CA MET A 105 -3.59 15.07 -2.43
C MET A 105 -4.93 14.34 -2.58
N THR A 106 -5.07 13.07 -2.15
CA THR A 106 -6.35 12.35 -2.19
C THR A 106 -7.17 12.51 -0.92
N ILE A 107 -6.54 12.62 0.25
CA ILE A 107 -7.26 12.81 1.52
C ILE A 107 -7.99 14.16 1.55
N MET A 108 -7.37 15.22 1.03
CA MET A 108 -7.96 16.57 1.05
C MET A 108 -9.30 16.65 0.29
N PRO A 109 -9.39 16.26 -1.01
CA PRO A 109 -10.66 16.18 -1.73
C PRO A 109 -11.68 15.27 -1.06
N ARG A 110 -11.24 14.15 -0.50
CA ARG A 110 -12.13 13.21 0.21
C ARG A 110 -12.77 13.85 1.44
N LEU A 111 -11.99 14.52 2.28
CA LEU A 111 -12.51 15.24 3.44
C LEU A 111 -13.47 16.35 3.02
N LEU A 112 -13.09 17.11 1.99
CA LEU A 112 -13.89 18.22 1.49
C LEU A 112 -15.21 17.74 0.85
N ALA A 113 -15.20 16.59 0.18
CA ALA A 113 -16.38 15.93 -0.36
C ALA A 113 -17.35 15.47 0.74
N ILE A 114 -16.84 14.96 1.87
CA ILE A 114 -17.65 14.56 3.02
C ILE A 114 -18.31 15.79 3.67
N ILE A 115 -17.58 16.88 3.84
CA ILE A 115 -18.07 18.11 4.49
C ILE A 115 -19.08 18.85 3.60
N SER A 116 -18.74 19.02 2.32
CA SER A 116 -19.53 19.85 1.40
C SER A 116 -20.63 19.06 0.68
N LYS A 117 -20.67 17.73 0.85
CA LYS A 117 -21.56 16.79 0.15
C LYS A 117 -21.58 17.00 -1.38
N ALA A 118 -20.47 17.49 -1.92
CA ALA A 118 -20.36 17.92 -3.31
C ALA A 118 -19.89 16.76 -4.19
N GLN A 119 -20.75 16.34 -5.13
CA GLN A 119 -20.47 15.22 -6.05
C GLN A 119 -19.22 15.46 -6.91
N ASN A 120 -18.94 16.72 -7.27
CA ASN A 120 -17.77 17.08 -8.08
C ASN A 120 -16.45 16.72 -7.39
N LEU A 121 -16.36 16.87 -6.06
CA LEU A 121 -15.16 16.53 -5.31
C LEU A 121 -14.95 15.02 -5.19
N GLN A 122 -16.05 14.24 -5.15
CA GLN A 122 -15.96 12.78 -5.21
C GLN A 122 -15.44 12.32 -6.57
N ASN A 123 -15.93 12.89 -7.67
CA ASN A 123 -15.43 12.55 -9.00
C ASN A 123 -13.92 12.86 -9.15
N ILE A 124 -13.47 14.02 -8.63
CA ILE A 124 -12.03 14.36 -8.62
C ILE A 124 -11.24 13.35 -7.80
N TYR A 125 -11.76 12.98 -6.62
CA TYR A 125 -11.15 11.97 -5.76
C TYR A 125 -11.01 10.63 -6.47
N ASP A 126 -12.05 10.15 -7.15
CA ASP A 126 -12.04 8.85 -7.84
C ASP A 126 -11.04 8.83 -9.00
N VAL A 127 -10.97 9.91 -9.79
CA VAL A 127 -9.97 10.05 -10.85
C VAL A 127 -8.56 10.07 -10.27
N LEU A 128 -8.34 10.84 -9.20
CA LEU A 128 -7.04 10.97 -8.57
C LEU A 128 -6.58 9.66 -7.93
N LYS A 129 -7.50 8.94 -7.27
CA LYS A 129 -7.28 7.59 -6.75
C LYS A 129 -6.86 6.67 -7.89
N TRP A 130 -7.60 6.64 -9.00
CA TRP A 130 -7.29 5.77 -10.13
C TRP A 130 -5.90 6.06 -10.73
N VAL A 131 -5.57 7.34 -10.93
CA VAL A 131 -4.26 7.77 -11.44
C VAL A 131 -3.12 7.39 -10.49
N PHE A 132 -3.27 7.64 -9.18
CA PHE A 132 -2.22 7.37 -8.20
C PHE A 132 -2.08 5.89 -7.84
N THR A 133 -3.06 5.05 -8.21
CA THR A 133 -2.94 3.61 -8.04
C THR A 133 -1.77 3.02 -8.83
N ILE A 134 -1.18 3.75 -9.79
CA ILE A 134 0.07 3.34 -10.44
C ILE A 134 1.26 3.19 -9.48
N PHE A 135 1.23 3.90 -8.35
CA PHE A 135 2.29 3.85 -7.35
C PHE A 135 1.95 2.79 -6.28
N PRO A 136 2.82 1.78 -6.07
CA PRO A 136 2.54 0.73 -5.09
C PRO A 136 2.42 1.28 -3.67
N GLN A 137 3.19 2.33 -3.34
CA GLN A 137 3.14 3.01 -2.05
C GLN A 137 1.77 3.66 -1.78
N PHE A 138 1.17 4.26 -2.83
CA PHE A 138 -0.17 4.82 -2.73
C PHE A 138 -1.21 3.74 -2.50
N CYS A 139 -1.12 2.61 -3.22
CA CYS A 139 -2.02 1.47 -3.05
C CYS A 139 -2.04 0.96 -1.61
N LEU A 140 -0.86 0.81 -1.00
CA LEU A 140 -0.73 0.35 0.39
C LEU A 140 -1.44 1.32 1.35
N GLY A 141 -1.10 2.61 1.32
CA GLY A 141 -1.71 3.57 2.24
C GLY A 141 -3.21 3.73 2.01
N GLN A 142 -3.66 3.70 0.75
CA GLN A 142 -5.08 3.84 0.39
C GLN A 142 -5.87 2.62 0.89
N GLY A 143 -5.33 1.42 0.71
CA GLY A 143 -5.97 0.20 1.21
C GLY A 143 -6.09 0.16 2.73
N LEU A 144 -5.05 0.58 3.45
CA LEU A 144 -5.10 0.69 4.91
C LEU A 144 -6.13 1.74 5.37
N ILE A 145 -6.20 2.90 4.69
CA ILE A 145 -7.18 3.94 4.99
C ILE A 145 -8.62 3.45 4.73
N GLU A 146 -8.85 2.68 3.67
CA GLU A 146 -10.16 2.10 3.36
C GLU A 146 -10.60 1.07 4.41
N LEU A 147 -9.70 0.20 4.85
CA LEU A 147 -9.97 -0.73 5.97
C LEU A 147 -10.35 0.02 7.25
N CYS A 148 -9.59 1.05 7.62
CA CYS A 148 -9.92 1.90 8.76
C CYS A 148 -11.30 2.54 8.61
N TYR A 149 -11.61 3.08 7.42
CA TYR A 149 -12.90 3.73 7.18
C TYR A 149 -14.06 2.74 7.26
N ASN A 150 -13.91 1.54 6.70
CA ASN A 150 -14.93 0.49 6.77
C ASN A 150 -15.19 0.06 8.22
N GLN A 151 -14.14 -0.09 9.04
CA GLN A 151 -14.30 -0.40 10.46
C GLN A 151 -14.99 0.73 11.22
N ILE A 152 -14.57 1.98 11.03
CA ILE A 152 -15.21 3.15 11.68
C ILE A 152 -16.69 3.21 11.30
N LYS A 153 -17.03 2.98 10.02
CA LYS A 153 -18.42 2.95 9.55
C LYS A 153 -19.21 1.80 10.21
N TYR A 154 -18.63 0.62 10.29
CA TYR A 154 -19.23 -0.53 10.96
C TYR A 154 -19.48 -0.21 12.44
N ASP A 155 -18.48 0.27 13.18
CA ASP A 155 -18.60 0.57 14.62
C ASP A 155 -19.69 1.63 14.87
N LEU A 156 -19.77 2.68 14.05
CA LEU A 156 -20.81 3.70 14.15
C LEU A 156 -22.21 3.13 13.90
N THR A 157 -22.36 2.28 12.88
CA THR A 157 -23.66 1.79 12.41
C THR A 157 -24.18 0.63 13.28
N HIS A 158 -23.25 -0.16 13.82
CA HIS A 158 -23.53 -1.24 14.75
C HIS A 158 -24.17 -0.73 16.05
N ASN A 159 -23.79 0.46 16.51
CA ASN A 159 -24.43 1.13 17.66
C ASN A 159 -25.93 1.44 17.42
N PHE A 160 -26.37 1.50 16.16
CA PHE A 160 -27.78 1.67 15.78
C PHE A 160 -28.47 0.33 15.43
N GLY A 161 -27.81 -0.81 15.68
CA GLY A 161 -28.34 -2.14 15.37
C GLY A 161 -28.31 -2.52 13.89
N ILE A 162 -27.59 -1.77 13.06
CA ILE A 162 -27.46 -2.03 11.61
C ILE A 162 -26.05 -2.60 11.35
N ASP A 163 -25.98 -3.76 10.69
CA ASP A 163 -24.71 -4.33 10.25
C ASP A 163 -24.33 -3.79 8.86
N SER A 164 -23.34 -2.88 8.83
CA SER A 164 -22.81 -2.29 7.59
C SER A 164 -21.44 -2.86 7.20
N TYR A 165 -21.05 -4.03 7.73
CA TYR A 165 -19.75 -4.62 7.39
C TYR A 165 -19.66 -4.99 5.91
N VAL A 166 -18.60 -4.54 5.24
CA VAL A 166 -18.27 -4.93 3.86
C VAL A 166 -17.00 -5.78 3.89
N SER A 167 -16.99 -6.88 3.15
CA SER A 167 -15.82 -7.75 3.08
C SER A 167 -14.65 -7.03 2.37
N PRO A 168 -13.43 -7.07 2.94
CA PRO A 168 -12.22 -6.53 2.33
C PRO A 168 -11.98 -6.98 0.89
N PHE A 169 -12.29 -8.23 0.57
CA PHE A 169 -11.97 -8.84 -0.72
C PHE A 169 -12.96 -8.51 -1.84
N GLU A 170 -14.00 -7.73 -1.56
CA GLU A 170 -14.92 -7.30 -2.61
C GLU A 170 -14.22 -6.41 -3.64
N MET A 171 -14.55 -6.64 -4.91
CA MET A 171 -13.96 -5.89 -6.03
C MET A 171 -14.28 -4.40 -5.93
N ASN A 172 -15.47 -4.04 -5.44
CA ASN A 172 -15.90 -2.66 -5.23
C ASN A 172 -15.21 -1.96 -4.05
N PHE A 173 -14.40 -2.69 -3.26
CA PHE A 173 -13.68 -2.17 -2.10
C PHE A 173 -12.16 -2.25 -2.33
N LEU A 174 -11.46 -3.30 -1.85
CA LEU A 174 -10.01 -3.44 -2.04
C LEU A 174 -9.63 -4.34 -3.22
N GLY A 175 -10.56 -5.10 -3.81
CA GLY A 175 -10.23 -6.09 -4.83
C GLY A 175 -9.48 -5.50 -6.04
N TRP A 176 -9.88 -4.32 -6.52
CA TRP A 176 -9.15 -3.63 -7.59
C TRP A 176 -7.72 -3.25 -7.19
N ILE A 177 -7.50 -2.78 -5.96
CA ILE A 177 -6.17 -2.42 -5.45
C ILE A 177 -5.25 -3.65 -5.44
N PHE A 178 -5.76 -4.81 -5.00
CA PHE A 178 -5.01 -6.06 -5.05
C PHE A 178 -4.62 -6.46 -6.47
N VAL A 179 -5.58 -6.39 -7.41
CA VAL A 179 -5.33 -6.71 -8.83
C VAL A 179 -4.34 -5.72 -9.45
N GLN A 180 -4.39 -4.44 -9.09
CA GLN A 180 -3.48 -3.43 -9.61
C GLN A 180 -2.05 -3.65 -9.08
N LEU A 181 -1.88 -3.95 -7.79
CA LEU A 181 -0.56 -4.30 -7.23
C LEU A 181 0.01 -5.58 -7.86
N ALA A 182 -0.80 -6.62 -8.00
CA ALA A 182 -0.38 -7.87 -8.62
C ALA A 182 0.02 -7.68 -10.10
N SER A 183 -0.79 -6.94 -10.86
CA SER A 183 -0.52 -6.67 -12.27
C SER A 183 0.73 -5.81 -12.46
N GLN A 184 0.94 -4.76 -11.65
CA GLN A 184 2.15 -3.94 -11.69
C GLN A 184 3.41 -4.75 -11.40
N GLY A 185 3.39 -5.56 -10.32
CA GLY A 185 4.51 -6.42 -9.99
C GLY A 185 4.84 -7.40 -11.11
N THR A 186 3.82 -8.01 -11.72
CA THR A 186 3.99 -8.96 -12.83
C THR A 186 4.56 -8.29 -14.08
N ILE A 187 3.99 -7.14 -14.50
CA ILE A 187 4.43 -6.41 -15.69
C ILE A 187 5.88 -5.95 -15.55
N LEU A 188 6.26 -5.40 -14.40
CA LEU A 188 7.63 -4.93 -14.17
C LEU A 188 8.63 -6.08 -14.01
N LEU A 189 8.21 -7.20 -13.44
CA LEU A 189 9.03 -8.41 -13.39
C LEU A 189 9.28 -8.98 -14.79
N LEU A 190 8.25 -9.02 -15.64
CA LEU A 190 8.41 -9.42 -17.05
C LEU A 190 9.34 -8.47 -17.80
N LEU A 191 9.18 -7.16 -17.62
CA LEU A 191 10.07 -6.15 -18.20
C LEU A 191 11.53 -6.35 -17.74
N ARG A 192 11.75 -6.66 -16.46
CA ARG A 192 13.08 -6.99 -15.92
C ARG A 192 13.67 -8.22 -16.61
N VAL A 193 12.89 -9.29 -16.76
CA VAL A 193 13.35 -10.52 -17.41
C VAL A 193 13.75 -10.22 -18.85
N LEU A 194 12.91 -9.51 -19.61
CA LEU A 194 13.20 -9.10 -20.99
C LEU A 194 14.48 -8.27 -21.10
N LEU A 195 14.66 -7.25 -20.25
CA LEU A 195 15.86 -6.41 -20.25
C LEU A 195 17.14 -7.17 -19.87
N HIS A 196 17.04 -8.24 -19.08
CA HIS A 196 18.18 -9.07 -18.71
C HIS A 196 18.60 -9.99 -19.86
N TRP A 197 17.65 -10.57 -20.60
CA TRP A 197 17.93 -11.40 -21.77
C TRP A 197 18.61 -10.62 -22.90
N ASP A 198 18.17 -9.40 -23.15
CA ASP A 198 18.71 -8.54 -24.20
C ASP A 198 20.18 -8.14 -23.92
N LEU A 199 20.52 -7.94 -22.64
CA LEU A 199 21.89 -7.66 -22.20
C LEU A 199 22.81 -8.88 -22.31
N LEU A 200 22.25 -10.10 -22.22
CA LEU A 200 23.01 -11.35 -22.33
C LEU A 200 23.33 -11.69 -23.79
N GLN A 201 22.56 -11.20 -24.75
CA GLN A 201 22.82 -11.39 -26.19
C GLN A 201 23.88 -10.43 -26.74
N TRP A 202 24.25 -9.39 -26.00
CA TRP A 202 25.21 -8.36 -26.42
C TRP A 202 26.61 -8.51 -25.80
N LYS A 203 26.94 -9.69 -25.25
CA LYS A 203 28.22 -10.02 -24.64
C LYS A 203 28.73 -11.35 -25.18
#